data_AF-A0A519SWC7-F1
#
_entry.id   AF-A0A519SWC7-F1
#
_cell.length_a   1.000
_cell.length_b   1.000
_cell.length_c   1.000
_cell.angle_alpha   90.00
_cell.angle_beta   90.00
_cell.angle_gamma   90.00
#
_symmetry.space_group_name_H-M   'P 1'
#
loop_
_entity.id
_entity.type
_entity.pdbx_description
1 polymer ?
#
loop_
_entity_poly.entity_id
_entity_poly.type
_entity_poly.pdbx_seq_one_letter_code
_entity_poly.pdbx_strand_id
1 'polypeptide(L)'
;MKNSISRRTFLTKTAALGAGAYPAMLALNLLPAAPAHAFDLHAGSGKGKHLIILGGGLAGMTSAYELRKLGYRCTILEARQRSGGRCWSVRGGATTAETQNPQHTAGFDKGLYFNAGPSRIPHHHQLTMHYCKELGVPLEVYNNVNEGSYYFAEGKGPLSNKKVRAREIHNDMRGYLNELLAKAASQHQVDASLSAEDSAKVLEYLRAEGGLDIDKLYKASARRGYLEQPGAGNQVGKLGNPHRLADIVSSGLLDPDFYNVAEYTYELQMTMFQAVGGMDRIAQALEARVADCLKLGAEVTTIQNQAEGVKVVYKDQQGTHELTGDLC
;
A
#
# COMPACT_ATOMS: atom_id res chain seq x y z
N MET A 1 4.21 -41.18 -6.65
CA MET A 1 3.17 -40.44 -7.40
C MET A 1 3.33 -38.95 -7.11
N LYS A 2 3.74 -38.14 -8.09
CA LYS A 2 3.82 -36.68 -7.93
C LYS A 2 2.40 -36.12 -7.99
N ASN A 3 1.89 -35.59 -6.88
CA ASN A 3 0.65 -34.81 -6.89
C ASN A 3 0.89 -33.50 -7.65
N SER A 4 0.70 -33.50 -8.97
CA SER A 4 0.71 -32.25 -9.74
C SER A 4 -0.59 -31.50 -9.47
N ILE A 5 -0.52 -30.41 -8.72
CA ILE A 5 -1.65 -29.49 -8.57
C ILE A 5 -1.98 -28.93 -9.96
N SER A 6 -3.23 -29.04 -10.40
CA SER A 6 -3.66 -28.46 -11.67
C SER A 6 -3.59 -26.93 -11.59
N ARG A 7 -3.29 -26.26 -12.72
CA ARG A 7 -3.25 -24.78 -12.81
C ARG A 7 -4.53 -24.14 -12.28
N ARG A 8 -5.69 -24.75 -12.56
CA ARG A 8 -7.00 -24.34 -12.02
C ARG A 8 -7.04 -24.47 -10.50
N THR A 9 -6.68 -25.63 -9.95
CA THR A 9 -6.66 -25.87 -8.51
C THR A 9 -5.72 -24.90 -7.79
N PHE A 10 -4.56 -24.61 -8.38
CA PHE A 10 -3.62 -23.62 -7.84
C PHE A 10 -4.25 -22.23 -7.83
N LEU A 11 -4.73 -21.76 -8.99
CA LEU A 11 -5.35 -20.43 -9.13
C LEU A 11 -6.55 -20.24 -8.19
N THR A 12 -7.43 -21.23 -8.09
CA THR A 12 -8.60 -21.20 -7.19
C THR A 12 -8.17 -21.10 -5.73
N LYS A 13 -7.15 -21.86 -5.31
CA LYS A 13 -6.63 -21.82 -3.94
C LYS A 13 -5.91 -20.51 -3.62
N THR A 14 -5.14 -19.96 -4.56
CA THR A 14 -4.47 -18.66 -4.39
C THR A 14 -5.41 -17.47 -4.45
N ALA A 15 -6.49 -17.56 -5.26
CA ALA A 15 -7.53 -16.52 -5.33
C ALA A 15 -8.42 -16.50 -4.07
N ALA A 16 -8.64 -17.65 -3.43
CA ALA A 16 -9.37 -17.74 -2.16
C ALA A 16 -8.64 -17.03 -1.00
N LEU A 17 -7.33 -16.79 -1.13
CA LEU A 17 -6.52 -16.01 -0.18
C LEU A 17 -6.52 -14.50 -0.49
N GLY A 18 -7.39 -14.02 -1.39
CA GLY A 18 -7.47 -12.62 -1.79
C GLY A 18 -6.48 -12.24 -2.88
N ALA A 19 -5.94 -11.02 -2.83
CA ALA A 19 -5.09 -10.40 -3.86
C ALA A 19 -3.73 -11.12 -4.12
N GLY A 20 -3.48 -12.30 -3.56
CA GLY A 20 -2.22 -13.05 -3.63
C GLY A 20 -1.97 -13.79 -4.94
N ALA A 21 -2.97 -13.99 -5.80
CA ALA A 21 -2.78 -14.70 -7.06
C ALA A 21 -1.78 -13.99 -8.00
N TYR A 22 -1.82 -12.65 -8.09
CA TYR A 22 -0.91 -11.91 -8.98
C TYR A 22 0.55 -11.87 -8.45
N PRO A 23 0.83 -11.51 -7.18
CA PRO A 23 2.17 -11.61 -6.61
C PRO A 23 2.74 -13.04 -6.66
N ALA A 24 1.92 -14.07 -6.43
CA ALA A 24 2.37 -15.46 -6.52
C ALA A 24 2.77 -15.86 -7.95
N MET A 25 2.04 -15.40 -8.97
CA MET A 25 2.37 -15.68 -10.36
C MET A 25 3.65 -14.95 -10.81
N LEU A 26 3.90 -13.73 -10.33
CA LEU A 26 5.17 -13.03 -10.54
C LEU A 26 6.33 -13.75 -9.85
N ALA A 27 6.17 -14.14 -8.59
CA ALA A 27 7.21 -14.87 -7.84
C ALA A 27 7.58 -16.22 -8.48
N LEU A 28 6.65 -16.83 -9.21
CA LEU A 28 6.86 -18.09 -9.94
C LEU A 28 7.28 -17.88 -11.40
N ASN A 29 7.55 -16.65 -11.85
CA ASN A 29 7.85 -16.29 -13.25
C ASN A 29 6.78 -16.77 -14.25
N LEU A 30 5.54 -16.91 -13.81
CA LEU A 30 4.42 -17.33 -14.66
C LEU A 30 3.82 -16.16 -15.46
N LEU A 31 4.19 -14.93 -15.11
CA LEU A 31 3.87 -13.70 -15.81
C LEU A 31 5.10 -12.79 -15.82
N PRO A 32 5.42 -12.11 -16.94
CA PRO A 32 6.40 -11.04 -16.91
C PRO A 32 5.88 -9.88 -16.06
N ALA A 33 6.77 -9.20 -15.34
CA ALA A 33 6.42 -7.93 -14.71
C ALA A 33 5.94 -6.94 -15.78
N ALA A 34 4.88 -6.18 -15.49
CA ALA A 34 4.43 -5.15 -16.40
C ALA A 34 5.54 -4.10 -16.58
N PRO A 35 5.81 -3.64 -17.82
CA PRO A 35 6.79 -2.60 -18.03
C PRO A 35 6.40 -1.34 -17.25
N ALA A 36 7.39 -0.69 -16.66
CA ALA A 36 7.21 0.54 -15.88
C ALA A 36 7.06 1.81 -16.76
N HIS A 37 6.95 1.64 -18.07
CA HIS A 37 6.82 2.69 -19.08
C HIS A 37 5.55 2.48 -19.90
N ALA A 38 5.11 3.54 -20.59
CA ALA A 38 3.98 3.48 -21.52
C ALA A 38 4.18 2.35 -22.53
N PHE A 39 3.11 1.62 -22.84
CA PHE A 39 3.18 0.58 -23.85
C PHE A 39 3.46 1.21 -25.24
N ASP A 40 4.41 0.64 -25.99
CA ASP A 40 4.62 0.99 -27.39
C ASP A 40 3.60 0.22 -28.25
N LEU A 41 2.47 0.87 -28.50
CA LEU A 41 1.29 0.25 -29.09
C LEU A 41 1.09 0.75 -30.52
N HIS A 42 1.28 -0.15 -31.50
CA HIS A 42 0.99 0.16 -32.91
C HIS A 42 -0.52 0.22 -33.16
N ALA A 43 -1.00 1.39 -33.55
CA ALA A 43 -2.42 1.62 -33.87
C ALA A 43 -2.94 0.64 -34.94
N GLY A 44 -4.15 0.15 -34.76
CA GLY A 44 -4.88 -0.68 -35.74
C GLY A 44 -4.63 -2.19 -35.67
N SER A 45 -3.74 -2.67 -34.79
CA SER A 45 -3.47 -4.12 -34.64
C SER A 45 -4.69 -4.92 -34.16
N GLY A 46 -5.65 -4.26 -33.48
CA GLY A 46 -6.89 -4.87 -33.01
C GLY A 46 -7.91 -5.19 -34.10
N LYS A 47 -7.77 -4.61 -35.30
CA LYS A 47 -8.62 -4.86 -36.48
C LYS A 47 -10.13 -4.77 -36.21
N GLY A 48 -10.55 -3.92 -35.27
CA GLY A 48 -11.96 -3.74 -34.92
C GLY A 48 -12.60 -4.86 -34.11
N LYS A 49 -11.82 -5.87 -33.66
CA LYS A 49 -12.33 -6.94 -32.80
C LYS A 49 -12.99 -6.39 -31.53
N HIS A 50 -14.06 -7.02 -31.11
CA HIS A 50 -14.85 -6.66 -29.94
C HIS A 50 -14.40 -7.42 -28.69
N LEU A 51 -13.92 -6.68 -27.69
CA LEU A 51 -13.48 -7.19 -26.39
C LEU A 51 -14.51 -6.84 -25.31
N ILE A 52 -15.01 -7.84 -24.60
CA ILE A 52 -15.86 -7.65 -23.43
C ILE A 52 -14.96 -7.66 -22.19
N ILE A 53 -15.00 -6.62 -21.38
CA ILE A 53 -14.18 -6.50 -20.17
C ILE A 53 -15.10 -6.60 -18.95
N LEU A 54 -14.81 -7.55 -18.07
CA LEU A 54 -15.61 -7.79 -16.88
C LEU A 54 -15.05 -7.02 -15.68
N GLY A 55 -15.73 -5.95 -15.29
CA GLY A 55 -15.40 -5.08 -14.16
C GLY A 55 -14.83 -3.73 -14.58
N GLY A 56 -15.46 -2.66 -14.10
CA GLY A 56 -15.07 -1.25 -14.26
C GLY A 56 -14.11 -0.76 -13.17
N GLY A 57 -13.26 -1.65 -12.64
CA GLY A 57 -12.15 -1.27 -11.78
C GLY A 57 -10.98 -0.67 -12.56
N LEU A 58 -9.93 -0.23 -11.86
CA LEU A 58 -8.72 0.32 -12.51
C LEU A 58 -8.17 -0.60 -13.61
N ALA A 59 -8.05 -1.91 -13.35
CA ALA A 59 -7.55 -2.86 -14.35
C ALA A 59 -8.43 -2.90 -15.62
N GLY A 60 -9.75 -3.01 -15.48
CA GLY A 60 -10.65 -3.09 -16.64
C GLY A 60 -10.70 -1.78 -17.44
N MET A 61 -10.77 -0.65 -16.75
CA MET A 61 -10.76 0.67 -17.41
C MET A 61 -9.43 0.97 -18.09
N THR A 62 -8.30 0.65 -17.45
CA THR A 62 -6.97 0.79 -18.08
C THR A 62 -6.82 -0.13 -19.29
N SER A 63 -7.27 -1.40 -19.21
CA SER A 63 -7.28 -2.31 -20.36
C SER A 63 -8.08 -1.73 -21.51
N ALA A 64 -9.31 -1.26 -21.28
CA ALA A 64 -10.13 -0.64 -22.33
C ALA A 64 -9.47 0.61 -22.91
N TYR A 65 -8.88 1.45 -22.07
CA TYR A 65 -8.18 2.66 -22.48
C TYR A 65 -7.02 2.36 -23.45
N GLU A 66 -6.18 1.38 -23.12
CA GLU A 66 -5.03 0.99 -23.96
C GLU A 66 -5.45 0.18 -25.21
N LEU A 67 -6.37 -0.78 -25.06
CA LEU A 67 -6.86 -1.59 -26.19
C LEU A 67 -7.56 -0.75 -27.26
N ARG A 68 -8.24 0.32 -26.86
CA ARG A 68 -8.86 1.25 -27.83
C ARG A 68 -7.81 2.01 -28.65
N LYS A 69 -6.65 2.35 -28.08
CA LYS A 69 -5.52 2.94 -28.83
C LYS A 69 -5.02 1.97 -29.93
N LEU A 70 -5.18 0.66 -29.72
CA LEU A 70 -4.86 -0.40 -30.69
C LEU A 70 -5.97 -0.66 -31.73
N GLY A 71 -7.10 0.03 -31.65
CA GLY A 71 -8.22 -0.15 -32.59
C GLY A 71 -9.15 -1.33 -32.27
N TYR A 72 -9.14 -1.84 -31.03
CA TYR A 72 -10.19 -2.73 -30.56
C TYR A 72 -11.48 -1.94 -30.24
N ARG A 73 -12.63 -2.58 -30.46
CA ARG A 73 -13.89 -2.15 -29.83
C ARG A 73 -13.95 -2.78 -28.45
N CYS A 74 -14.33 -2.02 -27.42
CA CYS A 74 -14.46 -2.55 -26.07
C CYS A 74 -15.89 -2.35 -25.56
N THR A 75 -16.35 -3.23 -24.67
CA THR A 75 -17.50 -3.02 -23.79
C THR A 75 -17.09 -3.45 -22.38
N ILE A 76 -17.22 -2.57 -21.39
CA ILE A 76 -16.93 -2.86 -19.98
C ILE A 76 -18.26 -3.08 -19.24
N LEU A 77 -18.40 -4.19 -18.54
CA LEU A 77 -19.56 -4.50 -17.69
C LEU A 77 -19.16 -4.40 -16.22
N GLU A 78 -19.70 -3.42 -15.49
CA GLU A 78 -19.44 -3.21 -14.05
C GLU A 78 -20.72 -3.45 -13.25
N ALA A 79 -20.65 -4.34 -12.26
CA ALA A 79 -21.80 -4.72 -11.46
C ALA A 79 -22.32 -3.56 -10.57
N ARG A 80 -21.44 -2.68 -10.10
CA ARG A 80 -21.80 -1.57 -9.23
C ARG A 80 -22.32 -0.38 -10.03
N GLN A 81 -23.03 0.50 -9.33
CA GLN A 81 -23.42 1.82 -9.82
C GLN A 81 -22.27 2.84 -9.77
N ARG A 82 -21.02 2.38 -9.71
CA ARG A 82 -19.81 3.21 -9.69
C ARG A 82 -18.64 2.44 -10.31
N SER A 83 -17.75 3.17 -10.97
CA SER A 83 -16.48 2.64 -11.44
C SER A 83 -15.42 2.60 -10.32
N GLY A 84 -14.19 2.22 -10.66
CA GLY A 84 -13.01 2.23 -9.77
C GLY A 84 -12.83 0.97 -8.93
N GLY A 85 -13.88 0.16 -8.76
CA GLY A 85 -13.80 -1.12 -8.06
C GLY A 85 -13.37 -0.95 -6.60
N ARG A 86 -12.18 -1.45 -6.25
CA ARG A 86 -11.57 -1.26 -4.91
C ARG A 86 -11.01 0.14 -4.71
N CYS A 87 -10.73 0.88 -5.78
CA CYS A 87 -10.34 2.29 -5.69
C CYS A 87 -11.58 3.13 -5.37
N TRP A 88 -11.76 3.46 -4.09
CA TRP A 88 -12.94 4.16 -3.61
C TRP A 88 -12.58 5.16 -2.51
N SER A 89 -12.95 6.43 -2.72
CA SER A 89 -12.84 7.48 -1.71
C SER A 89 -14.23 7.90 -1.25
N VAL A 90 -14.55 7.56 -0.02
CA VAL A 90 -15.83 7.84 0.64
C VAL A 90 -15.92 9.34 0.92
N ARG A 91 -17.03 9.97 0.50
CA ARG A 91 -17.35 11.40 0.71
C ARG A 91 -18.76 11.54 1.26
N GLY A 92 -19.16 12.74 1.66
CA GLY A 92 -20.53 13.02 2.09
C GLY A 92 -21.56 12.56 1.05
N GLY A 93 -22.59 11.83 1.49
CA GLY A 93 -23.62 11.25 0.64
C GLY A 93 -23.26 9.92 -0.04
N ALA A 94 -22.02 9.44 0.07
CA ALA A 94 -21.66 8.14 -0.49
C ALA A 94 -22.40 7.02 0.26
N THR A 95 -23.05 6.13 -0.49
CA THR A 95 -23.79 4.99 0.05
C THR A 95 -23.08 3.67 -0.24
N THR A 96 -23.10 2.75 0.72
CA THR A 96 -22.65 1.37 0.51
C THR A 96 -23.55 0.41 1.27
N ALA A 97 -23.80 -0.75 0.68
CA ALA A 97 -24.44 -1.88 1.33
C ALA A 97 -23.46 -3.05 1.26
N GLU A 98 -23.20 -3.67 2.40
CA GLU A 98 -22.43 -4.92 2.46
C GLU A 98 -23.40 -6.09 2.58
N THR A 99 -22.98 -7.29 2.22
CA THR A 99 -23.87 -8.48 2.16
C THR A 99 -24.64 -8.74 3.46
N GLN A 100 -24.06 -8.36 4.60
CA GLN A 100 -24.62 -8.60 5.94
C GLN A 100 -24.93 -7.31 6.72
N ASN A 101 -24.61 -6.14 6.16
CA ASN A 101 -24.81 -4.86 6.85
C ASN A 101 -25.84 -4.01 6.11
N PRO A 102 -26.65 -3.22 6.82
CA PRO A 102 -27.59 -2.31 6.19
C PRO A 102 -26.86 -1.28 5.32
N GLN A 103 -27.60 -0.60 4.45
CA GLN A 103 -27.03 0.50 3.70
C GLN A 103 -26.61 1.62 4.64
N HIS A 104 -25.36 2.07 4.52
CA HIS A 104 -24.82 3.21 5.25
C HIS A 104 -24.61 4.38 4.29
N THR A 105 -24.87 5.60 4.78
CA THR A 105 -24.59 6.85 4.08
C THR A 105 -23.54 7.63 4.85
N ALA A 106 -22.44 7.98 4.20
CA ALA A 106 -21.37 8.75 4.83
C ALA A 106 -21.79 10.22 5.05
N GLY A 107 -21.52 10.75 6.24
CA GLY A 107 -21.83 12.13 6.63
C GLY A 107 -20.63 13.07 6.67
N PHE A 108 -19.65 12.90 5.78
CA PHE A 108 -18.48 13.80 5.73
C PHE A 108 -18.86 15.20 5.23
N ASP A 109 -18.26 16.24 5.82
CA ASP A 109 -18.36 17.61 5.33
C ASP A 109 -17.77 17.77 3.93
N LYS A 110 -18.17 18.85 3.24
CA LYS A 110 -17.67 19.17 1.90
C LYS A 110 -16.14 19.28 1.90
N GLY A 111 -15.50 18.52 1.00
CA GLY A 111 -14.04 18.50 0.85
C GLY A 111 -13.34 17.43 1.68
N LEU A 112 -14.00 16.84 2.68
CA LEU A 112 -13.48 15.72 3.44
C LEU A 112 -13.75 14.38 2.76
N TYR A 113 -12.81 13.45 2.88
CA TYR A 113 -12.94 12.11 2.33
C TYR A 113 -12.11 11.09 3.10
N PHE A 114 -12.42 9.81 2.90
CA PHE A 114 -11.62 8.67 3.37
C PHE A 114 -11.38 7.67 2.24
N ASN A 115 -10.12 7.27 2.01
CA ASN A 115 -9.79 6.22 1.05
C ASN A 115 -10.11 4.84 1.65
N ALA A 116 -11.29 4.30 1.35
CA ALA A 116 -11.74 2.97 1.82
C ALA A 116 -11.16 1.80 1.00
N GLY A 117 -10.02 2.01 0.36
CA GLY A 117 -9.33 1.04 -0.47
C GLY A 117 -7.85 1.42 -0.60
N PRO A 118 -7.29 1.54 -1.81
CA PRO A 118 -5.94 2.06 -1.96
C PRO A 118 -5.88 3.50 -1.43
N SER A 119 -4.87 3.80 -0.61
CA SER A 119 -4.70 5.10 0.04
C SER A 119 -3.35 5.76 -0.21
N ARG A 120 -2.41 5.05 -0.87
CA ARG A 120 -1.01 5.46 -1.04
C ARG A 120 -0.41 4.86 -2.31
N ILE A 121 0.56 5.57 -2.88
CA ILE A 121 1.35 5.23 -4.06
C ILE A 121 2.83 5.36 -3.70
N PRO A 122 3.62 4.27 -3.69
CA PRO A 122 5.06 4.31 -3.47
C PRO A 122 5.81 5.06 -4.57
N HIS A 123 6.96 5.64 -4.23
CA HIS A 123 7.83 6.39 -5.16
C HIS A 123 8.28 5.58 -6.40
N HIS A 124 8.24 4.25 -6.35
CA HIS A 124 8.65 3.38 -7.44
C HIS A 124 7.48 2.84 -8.29
N HIS A 125 6.22 3.18 -7.97
CA HIS A 125 5.04 2.82 -8.79
C HIS A 125 4.95 3.73 -10.03
N GLN A 126 5.95 3.62 -10.90
CA GLN A 126 6.12 4.47 -12.08
C GLN A 126 4.92 4.41 -13.03
N LEU A 127 4.29 3.24 -13.20
CA LEU A 127 3.11 3.10 -14.06
C LEU A 127 1.88 3.85 -13.51
N THR A 128 1.63 3.77 -12.20
CA THR A 128 0.55 4.53 -11.56
C THR A 128 0.79 6.03 -11.68
N MET A 129 2.02 6.48 -11.41
CA MET A 129 2.40 7.89 -11.55
C MET A 129 2.34 8.36 -13.00
N HIS A 130 2.69 7.49 -13.97
CA HIS A 130 2.55 7.76 -15.39
C HIS A 130 1.09 8.05 -15.76
N TYR A 131 0.15 7.18 -15.37
CA TYR A 131 -1.28 7.44 -15.63
C TYR A 131 -1.79 8.68 -14.90
N CYS A 132 -1.33 8.97 -13.69
CA CYS A 132 -1.69 10.21 -13.01
C CYS A 132 -1.24 11.43 -13.84
N LYS A 133 -0.02 11.40 -14.39
CA LYS A 133 0.50 12.46 -15.25
C LYS A 133 -0.25 12.54 -16.59
N GLU A 134 -0.44 11.42 -17.28
CA GLU A 134 -1.12 11.36 -18.59
C GLU A 134 -2.58 11.84 -18.49
N LEU A 135 -3.27 11.48 -17.41
CA LEU A 135 -4.68 11.81 -17.20
C LEU A 135 -4.89 13.12 -16.41
N GLY A 136 -3.83 13.83 -16.06
CA GLY A 136 -3.90 15.11 -15.36
C GLY A 136 -4.42 15.03 -13.92
N VAL A 137 -4.17 13.91 -13.23
CA VAL A 137 -4.54 13.72 -11.81
C VAL A 137 -3.40 14.22 -10.91
N PRO A 138 -3.59 15.32 -10.16
CA PRO A 138 -2.56 15.85 -9.28
C PRO A 138 -2.29 14.90 -8.10
N LEU A 139 -1.00 14.76 -7.77
CA LEU A 139 -0.52 13.98 -6.63
C LEU A 139 0.01 14.90 -5.52
N GLU A 140 -0.12 14.46 -4.27
CA GLU A 140 0.45 15.09 -3.08
C GLU A 140 1.18 14.06 -2.21
N VAL A 141 2.04 14.52 -1.30
CA VAL A 141 2.80 13.65 -0.40
C VAL A 141 1.85 12.95 0.58
N TYR A 142 1.99 11.63 0.68
CA TYR A 142 1.33 10.81 1.70
C TYR A 142 2.31 10.54 2.85
N ASN A 143 1.95 10.97 4.06
CA ASN A 143 2.78 10.75 5.23
C ASN A 143 2.55 9.35 5.83
N ASN A 144 3.45 8.41 5.54
CA ASN A 144 3.34 7.02 6.00
C ASN A 144 4.03 6.74 7.33
N VAL A 145 5.01 7.57 7.70
CA VAL A 145 5.81 7.42 8.92
C VAL A 145 5.78 8.75 9.66
N ASN A 146 5.25 8.74 10.88
CA ASN A 146 5.17 9.93 11.70
C ASN A 146 5.70 9.63 13.11
N GLU A 147 6.91 10.11 13.38
CA GLU A 147 7.58 10.00 14.68
C GLU A 147 6.81 10.70 15.83
N GLY A 148 5.93 11.64 15.48
CA GLY A 148 4.99 12.27 16.40
C GLY A 148 3.72 11.45 16.65
N SER A 149 3.48 10.33 15.97
CA SER A 149 2.31 9.46 16.22
C SER A 149 2.43 8.70 17.55
N TYR A 150 1.36 8.01 17.94
CA TYR A 150 1.33 7.18 19.12
C TYR A 150 1.33 5.70 18.73
N TYR A 151 2.16 4.92 19.41
CA TYR A 151 2.00 3.47 19.55
C TYR A 151 1.16 3.15 20.78
N PHE A 152 0.47 2.02 20.70
CA PHE A 152 -0.34 1.45 21.75
C PHE A 152 -0.31 -0.07 21.59
N ALA A 153 0.06 -0.78 22.65
CA ALA A 153 0.06 -2.24 22.68
C ALA A 153 -0.53 -2.73 24.00
N GLU A 154 -1.21 -3.88 23.93
CA GLU A 154 -1.64 -4.62 25.10
C GLU A 154 -0.56 -5.63 25.46
N GLY A 155 -0.08 -5.57 26.71
CA GLY A 155 0.99 -6.45 27.19
C GLY A 155 1.09 -6.43 28.70
N LYS A 156 2.31 -6.47 29.24
CA LYS A 156 2.59 -6.41 30.68
C LYS A 156 3.46 -5.19 31.01
N GLY A 157 3.54 -4.88 32.30
CA GLY A 157 4.44 -3.84 32.80
C GLY A 157 3.96 -2.41 32.56
N PRO A 158 4.82 -1.41 32.85
CA PRO A 158 4.41 -0.01 32.97
C PRO A 158 3.95 0.66 31.66
N LEU A 159 4.29 0.11 30.49
CA LEU A 159 3.93 0.67 29.17
C LEU A 159 2.72 -0.03 28.52
N SER A 160 2.27 -1.15 29.07
CA SER A 160 1.06 -1.83 28.58
C SER A 160 -0.16 -0.91 28.70
N ASN A 161 -1.03 -0.95 27.68
CA ASN A 161 -2.26 -0.15 27.62
C ASN A 161 -2.03 1.37 27.73
N LYS A 162 -0.86 1.85 27.29
CA LYS A 162 -0.54 3.28 27.26
C LYS A 162 -0.16 3.72 25.86
N LYS A 163 -0.56 4.96 25.54
CA LYS A 163 -0.09 5.65 24.34
C LYS A 163 1.32 6.15 24.60
N VAL A 164 2.27 5.73 23.77
CA VAL A 164 3.66 6.17 23.81
C VAL A 164 4.02 6.76 22.45
N ARG A 165 4.81 7.82 22.37
CA ARG A 165 5.17 8.37 21.06
C ARG A 165 6.08 7.40 20.32
N ALA A 166 5.88 7.24 19.00
CA ALA A 166 6.71 6.37 18.16
C ALA A 166 8.21 6.70 18.32
N ARG A 167 8.56 8.00 18.31
CA ARG A 167 9.95 8.45 18.52
C ARG A 167 10.59 8.05 19.83
N GLU A 168 9.81 7.90 20.90
CA GLU A 168 10.37 7.48 22.18
C GLU A 168 10.83 6.02 22.08
N ILE A 169 9.97 5.15 21.57
CA ILE A 169 10.27 3.73 21.38
C ILE A 169 11.40 3.51 20.37
N HIS A 170 11.34 4.18 19.21
CA HIS A 170 12.38 4.06 18.19
C HIS A 170 13.76 4.45 18.72
N ASN A 171 13.86 5.59 19.42
CA ASN A 171 15.15 6.06 19.92
C ASN A 171 15.62 5.29 21.15
N ASP A 172 14.72 4.84 22.02
CA ASP A 172 15.10 3.98 23.16
C ASP A 172 15.65 2.64 22.68
N MET A 173 14.95 1.99 21.74
CA MET A 173 15.40 0.73 21.16
C MET A 173 16.69 0.87 20.36
N ARG A 174 16.81 1.87 19.48
CA ARG A 174 18.06 2.16 18.75
C ARG A 174 19.20 2.41 19.74
N GLY A 175 18.97 3.22 20.78
CA GLY A 175 19.93 3.52 21.82
C GLY A 175 20.45 2.28 22.55
N TYR A 176 19.55 1.50 23.14
CA TYR A 176 19.93 0.32 23.91
C TYR A 176 20.64 -0.75 23.06
N LEU A 177 20.16 -1.02 21.85
CA LEU A 177 20.78 -2.03 20.99
C LEU A 177 22.18 -1.60 20.54
N ASN A 178 22.37 -0.33 20.19
CA ASN A 178 23.68 0.20 19.84
C ASN A 178 24.63 0.24 21.05
N GLU A 179 24.15 0.57 22.26
CA GLU A 179 24.95 0.48 23.49
C GLU A 179 25.43 -0.95 23.75
N LEU A 180 24.52 -1.93 23.69
CA LEU A 180 24.86 -3.34 23.90
C LEU A 180 25.90 -3.82 22.87
N LEU A 181 25.71 -3.48 21.59
CA LEU A 181 26.64 -3.86 20.53
C LEU A 181 27.98 -3.15 20.67
N ALA A 182 27.99 -1.86 21.02
CA ALA A 182 29.23 -1.11 21.23
C ALA A 182 30.04 -1.67 22.41
N LYS A 183 29.36 -2.08 23.50
CA LYS A 183 30.00 -2.75 24.63
C LYS A 183 30.61 -4.09 24.21
N ALA A 184 29.82 -4.96 23.57
CA ALA A 184 30.29 -6.26 23.10
C ALA A 184 31.48 -6.13 22.14
N ALA A 185 31.40 -5.23 21.15
CA ALA A 185 32.49 -4.97 20.22
C ALA A 185 33.74 -4.44 20.91
N SER A 186 33.60 -3.50 21.87
CA SER A 186 34.74 -2.96 22.63
C SER A 186 35.44 -3.97 23.54
N GLN A 187 34.74 -5.03 23.93
CA GLN A 187 35.25 -6.13 24.76
C GLN A 187 35.71 -7.33 23.91
N HIS A 188 35.79 -7.18 22.59
CA HIS A 188 36.14 -8.25 21.65
C HIS A 188 35.22 -9.48 21.74
N GLN A 189 33.95 -9.30 22.14
CA GLN A 189 32.95 -10.36 22.23
C GLN A 189 32.20 -10.59 20.92
N VAL A 190 32.44 -9.75 19.90
CA VAL A 190 31.87 -9.88 18.56
C VAL A 190 33.00 -10.28 17.61
N ASP A 191 32.93 -11.49 17.07
CA ASP A 191 33.85 -11.94 16.02
C ASP A 191 33.35 -11.44 14.67
N ALA A 192 33.97 -10.36 14.18
CA ALA A 192 33.56 -9.69 12.93
C ALA A 192 34.66 -9.68 11.87
N SER A 193 35.81 -10.33 12.10
CA SER A 193 36.98 -10.27 11.19
C SER A 193 37.33 -8.83 10.74
N LEU A 194 37.24 -7.86 11.66
CA LEU A 194 37.53 -6.45 11.40
C LEU A 194 38.94 -6.09 11.86
N SER A 195 39.59 -5.18 11.13
CA SER A 195 40.81 -4.54 11.61
C SER A 195 40.51 -3.67 12.85
N ALA A 196 41.55 -3.28 13.59
CA ALA A 196 41.39 -2.33 14.70
C ALA A 196 40.84 -0.98 14.22
N GLU A 197 41.24 -0.53 13.02
CA GLU A 197 40.76 0.71 12.41
C GLU A 197 39.28 0.63 12.03
N ASP A 198 38.86 -0.47 11.40
CA ASP A 198 37.45 -0.66 11.02
C ASP A 198 36.56 -0.85 12.25
N SER A 199 37.07 -1.52 13.29
CA SER A 199 36.38 -1.64 14.57
C SER A 199 36.13 -0.25 15.20
N ALA A 200 37.11 0.67 15.12
CA ALA A 200 36.93 2.04 15.60
C ALA A 200 35.87 2.79 14.79
N LYS A 201 35.81 2.61 13.46
CA LYS A 201 34.77 3.22 12.59
C LYS A 201 33.38 2.68 12.92
N VAL A 202 33.24 1.38 13.15
CA VAL A 202 31.97 0.77 13.56
C VAL A 202 31.54 1.31 14.93
N LEU A 203 32.44 1.38 15.91
CA LEU A 203 32.12 1.95 17.22
C LEU A 203 31.65 3.41 17.13
N GLU A 204 32.26 4.21 16.27
CA GLU A 204 31.82 5.60 16.03
C GLU A 204 30.44 5.65 15.37
N TYR A 205 30.18 4.78 14.39
CA TYR A 205 28.85 4.65 13.80
C TYR A 205 27.80 4.28 14.85
N LEU A 206 28.07 3.27 15.70
CA LEU A 206 27.13 2.86 16.77
C LEU A 206 26.87 3.98 17.77
N ARG A 207 27.90 4.77 18.11
CA ARG A 207 27.76 5.96 18.96
C ARG A 207 26.81 6.98 18.33
N ALA A 208 27.03 7.30 17.05
CA ALA A 208 26.19 8.25 16.33
C ALA A 208 24.76 7.74 16.13
N GLU A 209 24.58 6.49 15.71
CA GLU A 209 23.28 5.87 15.44
C GLU A 209 22.46 5.71 16.73
N GLY A 210 23.08 5.19 17.80
CA GLY A 210 22.44 5.02 19.11
C GLY A 210 22.24 6.33 19.88
N GLY A 211 22.93 7.41 19.49
CA GLY A 211 22.96 8.64 20.29
C GLY A 211 23.63 8.42 21.65
N LEU A 212 24.72 7.65 21.67
CA LEU A 212 25.44 7.30 22.88
C LEU A 212 26.38 8.44 23.31
N ASP A 213 26.65 8.55 24.60
CA ASP A 213 27.63 9.51 25.12
C ASP A 213 29.08 9.05 24.92
N ILE A 214 30.05 9.80 25.47
CA ILE A 214 31.48 9.48 25.35
C ILE A 214 31.86 8.14 25.99
N ASP A 215 31.09 7.69 26.99
CA ASP A 215 31.25 6.42 27.66
C ASP A 215 30.49 5.28 26.94
N LYS A 216 29.93 5.58 25.75
CA LYS A 216 29.10 4.67 24.93
C LYS A 216 27.84 4.22 25.68
N LEU A 217 27.32 5.04 26.58
CA LEU A 217 26.09 4.79 27.30
C LEU A 217 24.93 5.52 26.63
N TYR A 218 23.80 4.85 26.53
CA TYR A 218 22.57 5.44 26.04
C TYR A 218 21.93 6.30 27.13
N LYS A 219 21.65 7.55 26.76
CA LYS A 219 20.89 8.51 27.56
C LYS A 219 19.84 9.17 26.67
N ALA A 220 18.76 9.65 27.28
CA ALA A 220 17.76 10.40 26.52
C ALA A 220 18.40 11.59 25.83
N SER A 221 18.07 11.78 24.55
CA SER A 221 18.50 12.89 23.74
C SER A 221 17.29 13.59 23.11
N ALA A 222 17.53 14.74 22.47
CA ALA A 222 16.51 15.48 21.74
C ALA A 222 15.75 14.64 20.69
N ARG A 223 16.34 13.53 20.20
CA ARG A 223 15.69 12.62 19.24
C ARG A 223 14.40 12.02 19.79
N ARG A 224 14.31 11.80 21.11
CA ARG A 224 13.11 11.31 21.80
C ARG A 224 12.01 12.38 21.93
N GLY A 225 12.34 13.65 21.72
CA GLY A 225 11.47 14.77 22.02
C GLY A 225 11.59 15.26 23.48
N TYR A 226 10.76 16.23 23.83
CA TYR A 226 10.82 16.99 25.08
C TYR A 226 9.49 16.92 25.83
N LEU A 227 9.56 16.80 27.16
CA LEU A 227 8.43 16.99 28.07
C LEU A 227 8.03 18.47 28.12
N GLU A 228 9.02 19.35 28.12
CA GLU A 228 8.85 20.80 28.02
C GLU A 228 9.67 21.29 26.83
N GLN A 229 9.02 21.88 25.82
CA GLN A 229 9.69 22.28 24.59
C GLN A 229 10.76 23.35 24.86
N PRO A 230 11.91 23.30 24.14
CA PRO A 230 12.83 24.43 24.10
C PRO A 230 12.14 25.66 23.51
N GLY A 231 12.54 26.84 23.98
CA GLY A 231 11.95 28.13 23.61
C GLY A 231 13.00 29.22 23.48
N ALA A 232 12.56 30.48 23.55
CA ALA A 232 13.46 31.63 23.47
C ALA A 232 14.26 31.84 24.77
N GLY A 233 15.36 32.60 24.68
CA GLY A 233 16.19 32.94 25.84
C GLY A 233 16.82 31.70 26.48
N ASN A 234 16.65 31.56 27.80
CA ASN A 234 17.26 30.48 28.59
C ASN A 234 16.39 29.22 28.69
N GLN A 235 15.31 29.11 27.92
CA GLN A 235 14.43 27.94 27.92
C GLN A 235 15.03 26.80 27.07
N VAL A 236 15.93 26.03 27.65
CA VAL A 236 16.62 24.91 26.96
C VAL A 236 15.73 23.67 26.72
N GLY A 237 14.53 23.64 27.31
CA GLY A 237 13.60 22.50 27.27
C GLY A 237 13.98 21.39 28.26
N LYS A 238 13.05 20.46 28.50
CA LYS A 238 13.22 19.33 29.42
C LYS A 238 13.05 18.01 28.69
N LEU A 239 14.11 17.20 28.67
CA LEU A 239 14.05 15.83 28.15
C LEU A 239 13.33 14.92 29.16
N GLY A 240 12.55 13.98 28.64
CA GLY A 240 12.05 12.87 29.43
C GLY A 240 13.10 11.79 29.61
N ASN A 241 13.00 11.00 30.67
CA ASN A 241 13.86 9.82 30.85
C ASN A 241 13.56 8.76 29.76
N PRO A 242 14.57 7.98 29.34
CA PRO A 242 14.34 6.79 28.53
C PRO A 242 13.36 5.83 29.21
N HIS A 243 12.51 5.16 28.42
CA HIS A 243 11.80 3.99 28.92
C HIS A 243 12.80 2.89 29.16
N ARG A 244 12.66 2.10 30.22
CA ARG A 244 13.58 0.98 30.45
C ARG A 244 13.40 -0.06 29.35
N LEU A 245 14.51 -0.63 28.86
CA LEU A 245 14.47 -1.72 27.86
C LEU A 245 13.52 -2.86 28.27
N ALA A 246 13.56 -3.29 29.54
CA ALA A 246 12.69 -4.34 30.06
C ALA A 246 11.19 -3.97 30.03
N ASP A 247 10.87 -2.69 30.20
CA ASP A 247 9.48 -2.21 30.14
C ASP A 247 8.99 -2.20 28.69
N ILE A 248 9.86 -1.86 27.72
CA ILE A 248 9.53 -1.96 26.28
C ILE A 248 9.31 -3.43 25.89
N VAL A 249 10.26 -4.31 26.23
CA VAL A 249 10.20 -5.75 25.88
C VAL A 249 8.92 -6.41 26.41
N SER A 250 8.50 -6.08 27.64
CA SER A 250 7.32 -6.70 28.25
C SER A 250 5.97 -6.11 27.81
N SER A 251 5.98 -4.98 27.09
CA SER A 251 4.78 -4.19 26.76
C SER A 251 4.01 -4.62 25.52
N GLY A 252 4.56 -5.52 24.71
CA GLY A 252 4.04 -5.84 23.36
C GLY A 252 4.50 -4.87 22.27
N LEU A 253 5.23 -3.80 22.62
CA LEU A 253 5.78 -2.84 21.64
C LEU A 253 6.94 -3.40 20.78
N LEU A 254 7.28 -4.68 20.95
CA LEU A 254 8.19 -5.44 20.08
C LEU A 254 7.47 -6.49 19.24
N ASP A 255 6.15 -6.48 19.19
CA ASP A 255 5.40 -7.37 18.32
C ASP A 255 5.56 -6.97 16.84
N PRO A 256 5.29 -7.88 15.88
CA PRO A 256 5.54 -7.64 14.45
C PRO A 256 4.91 -6.36 13.88
N ASP A 257 3.82 -5.88 14.49
CA ASP A 257 3.16 -4.63 14.12
C ASP A 257 4.06 -3.39 14.27
N PHE A 258 5.13 -3.48 15.09
CA PHE A 258 6.06 -2.39 15.38
C PHE A 258 7.45 -2.54 14.73
N TYR A 259 7.64 -3.49 13.79
CA TYR A 259 8.93 -3.74 13.12
C TYR A 259 9.37 -2.69 12.08
N ASN A 260 8.89 -1.44 12.20
CA ASN A 260 9.16 -0.36 11.24
C ASN A 260 8.91 -0.80 9.79
N VAL A 261 7.86 -1.61 9.58
CA VAL A 261 7.51 -2.18 8.27
C VAL A 261 7.33 -1.07 7.23
N ALA A 262 6.78 0.07 7.65
CA ALA A 262 6.62 1.26 6.82
C ALA A 262 7.94 1.92 6.36
N GLU A 263 9.04 1.72 7.07
CA GLU A 263 10.37 2.26 6.73
C GLU A 263 11.16 1.30 5.84
N TYR A 264 11.02 -0.02 6.02
CA TYR A 264 11.89 -1.00 5.37
C TYR A 264 11.25 -1.78 4.24
N THR A 265 9.92 -1.92 4.23
CA THR A 265 9.23 -2.63 3.16
C THR A 265 9.22 -1.74 1.92
N TYR A 266 9.81 -2.22 0.83
CA TYR A 266 9.97 -1.48 -0.43
C TYR A 266 8.65 -0.84 -0.91
N GLU A 267 7.52 -1.53 -0.75
CA GLU A 267 6.18 -1.04 -1.10
C GLU A 267 5.61 0.04 -0.16
N LEU A 268 6.30 0.40 0.91
CA LEU A 268 5.84 1.35 1.92
C LEU A 268 6.85 2.47 2.21
N GLN A 269 8.05 2.35 1.63
CA GLN A 269 9.14 3.29 1.78
C GLN A 269 8.75 4.69 1.31
N MET A 270 8.99 5.64 2.20
CA MET A 270 8.86 7.06 1.90
C MET A 270 9.90 7.49 0.84
N THR A 271 9.63 8.49 0.01
CA THR A 271 8.39 9.27 -0.04
C THR A 271 7.24 8.49 -0.69
N MET A 272 6.02 8.72 -0.22
CA MET A 272 4.82 8.19 -0.85
C MET A 272 3.88 9.31 -1.28
N PHE A 273 2.94 8.96 -2.14
CA PHE A 273 2.01 9.90 -2.76
C PHE A 273 0.57 9.42 -2.62
N GLN A 274 -0.36 10.34 -2.79
CA GLN A 274 -1.78 10.06 -3.01
C GLN A 274 -2.34 11.05 -4.02
N ALA A 275 -3.47 10.74 -4.65
CA ALA A 275 -4.18 11.70 -5.47
C ALA A 275 -4.89 12.74 -4.61
N VAL A 276 -4.75 14.02 -4.98
CA VAL A 276 -5.38 15.14 -4.27
C VAL A 276 -6.89 14.96 -4.28
N GLY A 277 -7.50 14.97 -3.11
CA GLY A 277 -8.94 14.86 -2.97
C GLY A 277 -9.50 13.43 -3.08
N GLY A 278 -8.65 12.39 -3.11
CA GLY A 278 -9.03 10.98 -3.05
C GLY A 278 -8.42 10.11 -4.14
N MET A 279 -8.05 8.87 -3.81
CA MET A 279 -7.47 7.93 -4.78
C MET A 279 -8.42 7.57 -5.94
N ASP A 280 -9.73 7.64 -5.71
CA ASP A 280 -10.72 7.42 -6.77
C ASP A 280 -10.71 8.50 -7.87
N ARG A 281 -10.00 9.62 -7.69
CA ARG A 281 -9.74 10.60 -8.76
C ARG A 281 -9.01 9.97 -9.95
N ILE A 282 -8.14 8.98 -9.71
CA ILE A 282 -7.51 8.20 -10.79
C ILE A 282 -8.55 7.38 -11.55
N ALA A 283 -9.46 6.73 -10.82
CA ALA A 283 -10.53 5.95 -11.42
C ALA A 283 -11.48 6.83 -12.24
N GLN A 284 -11.87 7.99 -11.72
CA GLN A 284 -12.72 8.96 -12.42
C GLN A 284 -12.06 9.50 -13.70
N ALA A 285 -10.75 9.76 -13.65
CA ALA A 285 -10.02 10.22 -14.82
C ALA A 285 -9.93 9.13 -15.91
N LEU A 286 -9.75 7.87 -15.53
CA LEU A 286 -9.84 6.73 -16.46
C LEU A 286 -11.26 6.54 -16.99
N GLU A 287 -12.27 6.61 -16.12
CA GLU A 287 -13.69 6.50 -16.51
C GLU A 287 -14.05 7.52 -17.59
N ALA A 288 -13.60 8.78 -17.46
CA ALA A 288 -13.82 9.82 -18.47
C ALA A 288 -13.25 9.46 -19.86
N ARG A 289 -12.26 8.56 -19.94
CA ARG A 289 -11.67 8.07 -21.20
C ARG A 289 -12.40 6.86 -21.79
N VAL A 290 -13.25 6.19 -21.02
CA VAL A 290 -13.91 4.94 -21.41
C VAL A 290 -15.43 4.96 -21.18
N ALA A 291 -16.00 6.12 -20.82
CA ALA A 291 -17.40 6.26 -20.43
C ALA A 291 -18.38 5.75 -21.50
N ASP A 292 -18.06 5.95 -22.78
CA ASP A 292 -18.88 5.51 -23.91
C ASP A 292 -18.91 3.98 -24.09
N CYS A 293 -17.96 3.26 -23.50
CA CYS A 293 -17.95 1.80 -23.49
C CYS A 293 -18.16 1.19 -22.10
N LEU A 294 -18.43 1.99 -21.07
CA LEU A 294 -18.65 1.50 -19.71
C LEU A 294 -20.14 1.40 -19.40
N LYS A 295 -20.59 0.19 -19.03
CA LYS A 295 -21.94 -0.05 -18.53
C LYS A 295 -21.91 -0.40 -17.04
N LEU A 296 -22.38 0.53 -16.22
CA LEU A 296 -22.58 0.36 -14.78
C LEU A 296 -23.87 -0.42 -14.48
N GLY A 297 -23.96 -1.01 -13.29
CA GLY A 297 -25.11 -1.80 -12.87
C GLY A 297 -25.32 -3.10 -13.67
N ALA A 298 -24.29 -3.57 -14.39
CA ALA A 298 -24.33 -4.77 -15.22
C ALA A 298 -23.63 -5.94 -14.50
N GLU A 299 -24.41 -6.71 -13.75
CA GLU A 299 -23.93 -7.89 -13.03
C GLU A 299 -23.80 -9.08 -13.99
N VAL A 300 -22.56 -9.46 -14.32
CA VAL A 300 -22.29 -10.64 -15.16
C VAL A 300 -22.66 -11.91 -14.41
N THR A 301 -23.53 -12.73 -14.99
CA THR A 301 -24.00 -13.99 -14.41
C THR A 301 -23.45 -15.22 -15.14
N THR A 302 -22.97 -15.08 -16.38
CA THR A 302 -22.48 -16.22 -17.17
C THR A 302 -21.43 -15.80 -18.19
N ILE A 303 -20.40 -16.64 -18.36
CA ILE A 303 -19.35 -16.51 -19.37
C ILE A 303 -19.24 -17.86 -20.08
N GLN A 304 -19.39 -17.88 -21.40
CA GLN A 304 -19.35 -19.10 -22.22
C GLN A 304 -18.42 -18.88 -23.42
N ASN A 305 -17.30 -19.62 -23.46
CA ASN A 305 -16.50 -19.72 -24.68
C ASN A 305 -17.31 -20.42 -25.77
N GLN A 306 -17.29 -19.84 -26.96
CA GLN A 306 -17.94 -20.40 -28.15
C GLN A 306 -16.86 -20.88 -29.14
N ALA A 307 -17.28 -21.54 -30.23
CA ALA A 307 -16.36 -21.89 -31.30
C ALA A 307 -15.67 -20.64 -31.89
N GLU A 308 -16.44 -19.54 -31.97
CA GLU A 308 -15.97 -18.22 -32.39
C GLU A 308 -16.34 -17.21 -31.29
N GLY A 309 -15.34 -16.77 -30.51
CA GLY A 309 -15.51 -15.74 -29.50
C GLY A 309 -16.09 -16.20 -28.16
N VAL A 310 -16.73 -15.27 -27.46
CA VAL A 310 -17.24 -15.44 -26.09
C VAL A 310 -18.63 -14.82 -25.99
N LYS A 311 -19.57 -15.58 -25.42
CA LYS A 311 -20.89 -15.09 -25.00
C LYS A 311 -20.87 -14.77 -23.51
N VAL A 312 -21.33 -13.57 -23.17
CA VAL A 312 -21.49 -13.08 -21.80
C VAL A 312 -22.96 -12.77 -21.55
N VAL A 313 -23.49 -13.24 -20.42
CA VAL A 313 -24.84 -12.89 -19.95
C VAL A 313 -24.70 -12.02 -18.71
N TYR A 314 -25.42 -10.91 -18.66
CA TYR A 314 -25.44 -10.02 -17.52
C TYR A 314 -26.86 -9.55 -17.19
N LYS A 315 -27.07 -9.11 -15.95
CA LYS A 315 -28.31 -8.52 -15.48
C LYS A 315 -28.10 -7.05 -15.16
N ASP A 316 -29.07 -6.22 -15.52
CA ASP A 316 -29.18 -4.84 -15.05
C ASP A 316 -30.63 -4.54 -14.62
N GLN A 317 -30.95 -3.26 -14.37
CA GLN A 317 -32.30 -2.86 -13.97
C GLN A 317 -33.38 -3.13 -15.03
N GLN A 318 -33.00 -3.32 -16.30
CA GLN A 318 -33.90 -3.59 -17.42
C GLN A 318 -34.13 -5.09 -17.65
N GLY A 319 -33.30 -5.96 -17.05
CA GLY A 319 -33.46 -7.40 -17.11
C GLY A 319 -32.16 -8.13 -17.45
N THR A 320 -32.31 -9.30 -18.06
CA THR A 320 -31.18 -10.14 -18.49
C THR A 320 -30.84 -9.85 -19.95
N HIS A 321 -29.56 -9.68 -20.24
CA HIS A 321 -29.03 -9.35 -21.56
C HIS A 321 -27.95 -10.35 -21.97
N GLU A 322 -27.80 -10.56 -23.27
CA GLU A 322 -26.72 -11.34 -23.85
C GLU A 322 -25.83 -10.45 -24.73
N LEU A 323 -24.51 -10.64 -24.63
CA LEU A 323 -23.51 -9.94 -25.41
C LEU A 323 -22.47 -10.92 -25.95
N THR A 324 -22.18 -10.85 -27.24
CA THR A 324 -21.10 -11.63 -27.86
C THR A 324 -19.95 -10.72 -28.25
N GLY A 325 -18.72 -11.18 -28.00
CA GLY A 325 -17.47 -10.53 -28.39
C GLY A 325 -16.49 -11.54 -28.94
N ASP A 326 -15.48 -11.05 -29.65
CA ASP A 326 -14.38 -11.88 -30.14
C ASP A 326 -13.51 -12.42 -28.99
N LEU A 327 -13.42 -11.66 -27.89
CA LEU A 327 -12.61 -11.96 -26.71
C LEU A 327 -13.29 -11.43 -25.43
N CYS A 328 -12.96 -12.03 -24.29
CA CYS A 328 -13.41 -11.62 -22.96
C CYS A 328 -12.26 -11.72 -21.94
#